data_AF-W2PVG6-F1
#
_entry.id   AF-W2PVG6-F1
#
_cell.length_a   1.000
_cell.length_b   1.000
_cell.length_c   1.000
_cell.angle_alpha   90.00
_cell.angle_beta   90.00
_cell.angle_gamma   90.00
#
_symmetry.space_group_name_H-M   'P 1'
#
loop_
_entity.id
_entity.type
_entity.pdbx_description
1 polymer ?
#
loop_
_entity_poly.entity_id
_entity_poly.type
_entity_poly.pdbx_seq_one_letter_code
_entity_poly.pdbx_strand_id
1 'polypeptide(L)'
;MAITARPRFTSAQVTGFYFQPCRDDFDEIILEYFRCRCGTVRKQTRRNGRANLMQHVRHEHPNFEAEMLEATTSETGTLLSYVSRSSQNLYGWLMWVVTSNLPLTFCENRATRRYTTLDPVCVETLRAALEGVSVAVERSIASEMPDQFGLILDGWTHMSEHYLGVFACYEVGGKVKTPLICMAPLMNEADDDLSALAHREFLADMLPRDFGKQIDQCLFVVGDNCSVNQRLASLIGVPLIGCASHRLNRVVQQDLQSHEADLAAVHGLMIKLRTLTQSAKLRLKTSLRPVIRQDTRWSSTFAMLHRYFKLLEHLDKDDDDVAELLPGPVCNRRLRKLLKELANVESVSKALQGSADLLDVREWFDGLIAMKPQYAHYLAPRADIVHSPDFESGCVRVLRGNSNRLTRTRRQYSSLSLQVLQPRPNRTTKRAHRSSSAFKSAGSWRNKSRSTC
;
A
#
# COMPACT_ATOMS: atom_id res chain seq x y z
N MET A 1 -33.53 -25.98 -40.33
CA MET A 1 -34.09 -25.60 -39.01
C MET A 1 -33.50 -24.26 -38.62
N ALA A 2 -34.29 -23.33 -38.07
CA ALA A 2 -33.76 -22.06 -37.59
C ALA A 2 -33.05 -22.25 -36.25
N ILE A 3 -31.83 -21.71 -36.11
CA ILE A 3 -31.12 -21.68 -34.82
C ILE A 3 -31.77 -20.58 -33.98
N THR A 4 -32.55 -20.95 -32.97
CA THR A 4 -33.06 -20.00 -31.99
C THR A 4 -31.91 -19.46 -31.16
N ALA A 5 -31.60 -18.18 -31.34
CA ALA A 5 -30.60 -17.49 -30.53
C ALA A 5 -30.96 -17.62 -29.04
N ARG A 6 -29.97 -17.96 -28.20
CA ARG A 6 -30.19 -17.98 -26.75
C ARG A 6 -30.53 -16.56 -26.28
N PRO A 7 -31.61 -16.35 -25.50
CA PRO A 7 -32.00 -15.02 -25.05
C PRO A 7 -30.90 -14.43 -24.18
N ARG A 8 -30.61 -13.12 -24.37
CA ARG A 8 -29.46 -12.44 -23.76
C ARG A 8 -29.60 -12.34 -22.24
N PHE A 9 -30.84 -12.22 -21.76
CA PHE A 9 -31.20 -12.24 -20.35
C PHE A 9 -32.17 -13.38 -20.06
N THR A 10 -32.02 -14.00 -18.88
CA THR A 10 -33.00 -14.98 -18.39
C THR A 10 -34.29 -14.29 -17.96
N SER A 11 -35.41 -15.01 -18.02
CA SER A 11 -36.69 -14.56 -17.44
C SER A 11 -36.62 -14.24 -15.95
N ALA A 12 -35.57 -14.67 -15.24
CA ALA A 12 -35.35 -14.31 -13.84
C ALA A 12 -34.72 -12.91 -13.69
N GLN A 13 -33.75 -12.56 -14.54
CA GLN A 13 -33.12 -11.25 -14.56
C GLN A 13 -34.09 -10.17 -15.05
N VAL A 14 -34.80 -10.43 -16.17
CA VAL A 14 -35.71 -9.45 -16.77
C VAL A 14 -36.83 -9.05 -15.80
N THR A 15 -37.54 -10.01 -15.20
CA THR A 15 -38.58 -9.64 -14.21
C THR A 15 -37.97 -9.06 -12.94
N GLY A 16 -36.73 -9.41 -12.58
CA GLY A 16 -36.03 -8.84 -11.42
C GLY A 16 -35.61 -7.37 -11.59
N PHE A 17 -35.48 -6.89 -12.83
CA PHE A 17 -35.24 -5.47 -13.12
C PHE A 17 -36.54 -4.67 -13.19
N TYR A 18 -37.57 -5.19 -13.89
CA TYR A 18 -38.83 -4.47 -14.08
C TYR A 18 -39.77 -4.50 -12.89
N PHE A 19 -39.76 -5.55 -12.07
CA PHE A 19 -40.73 -5.73 -11.00
C PHE A 19 -40.11 -5.67 -9.61
N GLN A 20 -40.74 -4.88 -8.74
CA GLN A 20 -40.54 -4.92 -7.29
C GLN A 20 -41.74 -5.62 -6.62
N PRO A 21 -41.56 -6.33 -5.49
CA PRO A 21 -42.69 -6.85 -4.72
C PRO A 21 -43.58 -5.71 -4.24
N CYS A 22 -44.89 -5.89 -4.28
CA CYS A 22 -45.81 -5.00 -3.59
C CYS A 22 -45.68 -5.18 -2.08
N ARG A 23 -45.98 -4.12 -1.33
CA ARG A 23 -46.10 -4.14 0.12
C ARG A 23 -47.49 -3.73 0.55
N ASP A 24 -47.88 -4.13 1.75
CA ASP A 24 -49.12 -3.69 2.41
C ASP A 24 -48.90 -2.45 3.27
N ASP A 25 -49.95 -2.05 4.00
CA ASP A 25 -49.96 -0.86 4.87
C ASP A 25 -49.04 -0.99 6.11
N PHE A 26 -48.42 -2.16 6.33
CA PHE A 26 -47.45 -2.42 7.39
C PHE A 26 -46.00 -2.57 6.86
N ASP A 27 -45.77 -2.28 5.57
CA ASP A 27 -44.52 -2.51 4.84
C ASP A 27 -44.17 -4.01 4.67
N GLU A 28 -45.07 -4.96 4.94
CA GLU A 28 -44.80 -6.39 4.72
C GLU A 28 -44.93 -6.78 3.24
N ILE A 29 -44.14 -7.78 2.80
CA ILE A 29 -44.03 -8.15 1.37
C ILE A 29 -45.19 -9.06 0.95
N ILE A 30 -46.04 -8.56 0.06
CA ILE A 30 -47.15 -9.31 -0.53
C ILE A 30 -46.61 -10.25 -1.63
N LEU A 31 -46.20 -11.47 -1.23
CA LEU A 31 -45.49 -12.46 -2.06
C LEU A 31 -46.09 -12.78 -3.45
N GLU A 32 -47.40 -12.58 -3.65
CA GLU A 32 -48.05 -12.86 -4.94
C GLU A 32 -48.20 -11.62 -5.85
N TYR A 33 -47.90 -10.40 -5.39
CA TYR A 33 -48.15 -9.17 -6.14
C TYR A 33 -46.86 -8.39 -6.40
N PHE A 34 -46.71 -7.94 -7.64
CA PHE A 34 -45.51 -7.27 -8.12
C PHE A 34 -45.85 -6.00 -8.89
N ARG A 35 -45.20 -4.87 -8.57
CA ARG A 35 -45.34 -3.59 -9.26
C ARG A 35 -44.23 -3.44 -10.30
N CYS A 36 -44.61 -3.19 -11.55
CA CYS A 36 -43.69 -2.92 -12.65
C CYS A 36 -43.17 -1.46 -12.57
N ARG A 37 -42.02 -1.17 -13.21
CA ARG A 37 -41.49 0.19 -13.41
C ARG A 37 -42.49 1.13 -14.09
N CYS A 38 -43.36 0.64 -14.97
CA CYS A 38 -44.49 1.39 -15.55
C CYS A 38 -45.70 1.57 -14.59
N GLY A 39 -45.53 1.34 -13.28
CA GLY A 39 -46.56 1.45 -12.25
C GLY A 39 -47.58 0.30 -12.18
N THR A 40 -47.75 -0.45 -13.28
CA THR A 40 -48.69 -1.58 -13.39
C THR A 40 -48.43 -2.66 -12.35
N VAL A 41 -49.46 -3.06 -11.60
CA VAL A 41 -49.39 -4.20 -10.68
C VAL A 41 -49.81 -5.49 -11.39
N ARG A 42 -49.05 -6.57 -11.23
CA ARG A 42 -49.35 -7.92 -11.74
C ARG A 42 -49.31 -8.94 -10.62
N LYS A 43 -50.31 -9.83 -10.57
CA LYS A 43 -50.32 -10.99 -9.68
C LYS A 43 -49.54 -12.15 -10.31
N GLN A 44 -48.57 -12.71 -9.59
CA GLN A 44 -47.84 -13.91 -9.99
C GLN A 44 -48.48 -15.16 -9.34
N THR A 45 -49.19 -15.96 -10.12
CA THR A 45 -49.83 -17.20 -9.64
C THR A 45 -48.85 -18.36 -9.69
N ARG A 46 -48.84 -19.22 -8.65
CA ARG A 46 -47.88 -20.34 -8.52
C ARG A 46 -47.82 -21.30 -9.73
N ARG A 47 -48.91 -21.46 -10.48
CA ARG A 47 -48.97 -22.31 -11.69
C ARG A 47 -48.24 -21.72 -12.91
N ASN A 48 -48.04 -20.41 -12.98
CA ASN A 48 -47.61 -19.72 -14.22
C ASN A 48 -46.11 -19.37 -14.24
N GLY A 49 -45.35 -19.71 -13.20
CA GLY A 49 -43.93 -19.35 -13.08
C GLY A 49 -43.72 -17.83 -13.22
N ARG A 50 -42.70 -17.40 -13.96
CA ARG A 50 -42.47 -15.98 -14.32
C ARG A 50 -43.07 -15.59 -15.68
N ALA A 51 -43.85 -16.45 -16.32
CA ALA A 51 -44.25 -16.28 -17.72
C ALA A 51 -45.18 -15.07 -17.94
N ASN A 52 -46.12 -14.82 -17.04
CA ASN A 52 -47.05 -13.69 -17.14
C ASN A 52 -46.35 -12.33 -16.89
N LEU A 53 -45.38 -12.29 -15.97
CA LEU A 53 -44.52 -11.11 -15.76
C LEU A 53 -43.68 -10.84 -17.03
N MET A 54 -43.09 -11.87 -17.63
CA MET A 54 -42.37 -11.75 -18.91
C MET A 54 -43.24 -11.30 -20.08
N GLN A 55 -44.49 -11.75 -20.15
CA GLN A 55 -45.43 -11.31 -21.17
C GLN A 55 -45.76 -9.82 -21.04
N HIS A 56 -45.88 -9.30 -19.82
CA HIS A 56 -46.07 -7.87 -19.58
C HIS A 56 -44.83 -7.05 -19.99
N VAL A 57 -43.61 -7.47 -19.61
CA VAL A 57 -42.39 -6.75 -20.03
C VAL A 57 -42.28 -6.70 -21.55
N ARG A 58 -42.50 -7.82 -22.25
CA ARG A 58 -42.45 -7.85 -23.74
C ARG A 58 -43.52 -7.00 -24.43
N HIS A 59 -44.58 -6.58 -23.72
CA HIS A 59 -45.66 -5.78 -24.27
C HIS A 59 -45.47 -4.28 -23.97
N GLU A 60 -45.23 -3.90 -22.70
CA GLU A 60 -45.07 -2.49 -22.31
C GLU A 60 -43.63 -1.97 -22.46
N HIS A 61 -42.63 -2.86 -22.50
CA HIS A 61 -41.21 -2.53 -22.59
C HIS A 61 -40.57 -3.31 -23.76
N PRO A 62 -40.95 -3.03 -25.03
CA PRO A 62 -40.42 -3.77 -26.18
C PRO A 62 -38.89 -3.67 -26.33
N ASN A 63 -38.28 -2.59 -25.84
CA ASN A 63 -36.84 -2.35 -25.87
C ASN A 63 -36.10 -2.87 -24.63
N PHE A 64 -36.71 -3.77 -23.84
CA PHE A 64 -36.23 -4.12 -22.51
C PHE A 64 -34.76 -4.59 -22.43
N GLU A 65 -34.22 -5.22 -23.47
CA GLU A 65 -32.81 -5.66 -23.47
C GLU A 65 -31.83 -4.49 -23.59
N ALA A 66 -32.21 -3.36 -24.21
CA ALA A 66 -31.41 -2.14 -24.29
C ALA A 66 -31.51 -1.35 -22.98
N GLU A 67 -32.74 -1.14 -22.48
CA GLU A 67 -33.01 -0.52 -21.17
C GLU A 67 -32.23 -1.22 -20.04
N MET A 68 -32.09 -2.56 -20.09
CA MET A 68 -31.31 -3.35 -19.13
C MET A 68 -29.78 -3.27 -19.31
N LEU A 69 -29.28 -2.80 -20.45
CA LEU A 69 -27.84 -2.61 -20.70
C LEU A 69 -27.38 -1.18 -20.37
N GLU A 70 -28.26 -0.19 -20.50
CA GLU A 70 -27.97 1.22 -20.21
C GLU A 70 -28.21 1.60 -18.74
N ALA A 71 -29.04 0.83 -18.01
CA ALA A 71 -29.40 1.11 -16.62
C ALA A 71 -28.19 1.24 -15.67
N THR A 72 -28.08 2.38 -15.00
CA THR A 72 -26.98 2.70 -14.10
C THR A 72 -27.08 2.00 -12.73
N THR A 73 -25.99 1.99 -11.98
CA THR A 73 -25.97 1.59 -10.56
C THR A 73 -26.96 2.37 -9.68
N SER A 74 -27.32 3.60 -10.06
CA SER A 74 -28.29 4.42 -9.32
C SER A 74 -29.74 3.99 -9.57
N GLU A 75 -30.06 3.49 -10.75
CA GLU A 75 -31.42 3.09 -11.16
C GLU A 75 -31.73 1.62 -10.83
N THR A 76 -30.73 0.89 -10.35
CA THR A 76 -30.77 -0.55 -10.07
C THR A 76 -30.63 -0.87 -8.58
N GLY A 77 -30.17 0.08 -7.77
CA GLY A 77 -30.08 0.00 -6.31
C GLY A 77 -28.96 -0.91 -5.78
N THR A 78 -28.72 -2.05 -6.44
CA THR A 78 -27.51 -2.89 -6.28
C THR A 78 -27.22 -3.66 -7.57
N LEU A 79 -25.93 -3.82 -7.91
CA LEU A 79 -25.48 -4.72 -9.00
C LEU A 79 -25.84 -6.21 -8.77
N LEU A 80 -26.29 -6.57 -7.57
CA LEU A 80 -26.60 -7.93 -7.14
C LEU A 80 -27.77 -8.59 -7.90
N SER A 81 -28.61 -7.81 -8.58
CA SER A 81 -29.67 -8.35 -9.47
C SER A 81 -29.15 -8.76 -10.86
N TYR A 82 -27.96 -8.28 -11.26
CA TYR A 82 -27.34 -8.54 -12.56
C TYR A 82 -26.21 -9.56 -12.48
N VAL A 83 -25.36 -9.46 -11.46
CA VAL A 83 -24.21 -10.34 -11.24
C VAL A 83 -24.71 -11.73 -10.83
N SER A 84 -24.29 -12.78 -11.53
CA SER A 84 -24.72 -14.16 -11.25
C SER A 84 -24.33 -14.61 -9.83
N ARG A 85 -25.12 -15.49 -9.19
CA ARG A 85 -24.82 -16.01 -7.84
C ARG A 85 -23.42 -16.66 -7.77
N SER A 86 -23.00 -17.39 -8.80
CA SER A 86 -21.65 -17.97 -8.87
C SER A 86 -20.57 -16.90 -8.92
N SER A 87 -20.77 -15.80 -9.67
CA SER A 87 -19.87 -14.64 -9.68
C SER A 87 -19.82 -13.91 -8.33
N GLN A 88 -20.97 -13.72 -7.67
CA GLN A 88 -21.03 -13.13 -6.32
C GLN A 88 -20.27 -14.00 -5.30
N ASN A 89 -20.42 -15.31 -5.40
CA ASN A 89 -19.73 -16.28 -4.56
C ASN A 89 -18.20 -16.27 -4.77
N LEU A 90 -17.75 -16.24 -6.03
CA LEU A 90 -16.34 -16.09 -6.40
C LEU A 90 -15.75 -14.79 -5.88
N TYR A 91 -16.46 -13.68 -6.04
CA TYR A 91 -16.07 -12.38 -5.49
C TYR A 91 -15.96 -12.43 -3.95
N GLY A 92 -16.90 -13.08 -3.26
CA GLY A 92 -16.85 -13.29 -1.81
C GLY A 92 -15.58 -14.05 -1.36
N TRP A 93 -15.23 -15.14 -2.05
CA TRP A 93 -14.00 -15.88 -1.78
C TRP A 93 -12.74 -15.08 -2.09
N LEU A 94 -12.66 -14.42 -3.26
CA LEU A 94 -11.53 -13.56 -3.64
C LEU A 94 -11.32 -12.43 -2.63
N MET A 95 -12.38 -11.69 -2.29
CA MET A 95 -12.31 -10.61 -1.32
C MET A 95 -11.82 -11.10 0.04
N TRP A 96 -12.33 -12.24 0.54
CA TRP A 96 -11.90 -12.76 1.83
C TRP A 96 -10.43 -13.16 1.81
N VAL A 97 -10.00 -13.95 0.82
CA VAL A 97 -8.62 -14.45 0.73
C VAL A 97 -7.62 -13.32 0.50
N VAL A 98 -7.89 -12.39 -0.42
CA VAL A 98 -6.99 -11.26 -0.73
C VAL A 98 -6.94 -10.25 0.42
N THR A 99 -8.08 -9.75 0.91
CA THR A 99 -8.07 -8.68 1.95
C THR A 99 -7.59 -9.17 3.31
N SER A 100 -7.69 -10.47 3.59
CA SER A 100 -7.18 -11.08 4.83
C SER A 100 -5.79 -11.71 4.68
N ASN A 101 -5.17 -11.64 3.49
CA ASN A 101 -3.86 -12.22 3.16
C ASN A 101 -3.77 -13.71 3.56
N LEU A 102 -4.72 -14.52 3.08
CA LEU A 102 -4.81 -15.95 3.36
C LEU A 102 -4.24 -16.80 2.22
N PRO A 103 -3.78 -18.05 2.47
CA PRO A 103 -3.42 -18.98 1.40
C PRO A 103 -4.62 -19.31 0.52
N LEU A 104 -4.42 -19.57 -0.79
CA LEU A 104 -5.50 -19.95 -1.71
C LEU A 104 -6.25 -21.22 -1.23
N THR A 105 -5.54 -22.15 -0.60
CA THR A 105 -6.11 -23.38 0.02
C THR A 105 -7.10 -23.11 1.16
N PHE A 106 -7.26 -21.86 1.61
CA PHE A 106 -8.27 -21.47 2.59
C PHE A 106 -9.71 -21.75 2.12
N CYS A 107 -10.02 -21.64 0.82
CA CYS A 107 -11.35 -21.97 0.29
C CYS A 107 -11.67 -23.47 0.34
N GLU A 108 -10.66 -24.31 0.57
CA GLU A 108 -10.77 -25.77 0.68
C GLU A 108 -10.79 -26.28 2.11
N ASN A 109 -10.37 -25.44 3.07
CA ASN A 109 -10.29 -25.80 4.47
C ASN A 109 -11.66 -26.29 5.00
N ARG A 110 -11.68 -27.51 5.53
CA ARG A 110 -12.90 -28.19 6.02
C ARG A 110 -13.62 -27.42 7.13
N ALA A 111 -12.91 -26.67 7.98
CA ALA A 111 -13.52 -25.82 8.99
C ALA A 111 -14.11 -24.55 8.36
N THR A 112 -13.37 -23.88 7.47
CA THR A 112 -13.89 -22.71 6.72
C THR A 112 -15.16 -23.05 5.94
N ARG A 113 -15.14 -24.15 5.15
CA ARG A 113 -16.31 -24.66 4.41
C ARG A 113 -17.49 -25.06 5.31
N ARG A 114 -17.28 -25.32 6.61
CA ARG A 114 -18.35 -25.64 7.59
C ARG A 114 -19.02 -24.41 8.18
N TYR A 115 -18.33 -23.28 8.27
CA TYR A 115 -18.79 -22.07 8.97
C TYR A 115 -19.02 -20.85 8.07
N THR A 116 -18.71 -20.95 6.77
CA THR A 116 -19.06 -19.93 5.78
C THR A 116 -20.49 -20.10 5.24
N THR A 117 -21.05 -19.00 4.73
CA THR A 117 -22.29 -19.00 3.91
C THR A 117 -22.00 -19.02 2.40
N LEU A 118 -20.72 -19.03 2.00
CA LEU A 118 -20.31 -19.12 0.59
C LEU A 118 -20.40 -20.57 0.09
N ASP A 119 -20.93 -20.74 -1.12
CA ASP A 119 -20.94 -22.03 -1.82
C ASP A 119 -19.48 -22.50 -2.05
N PRO A 120 -19.12 -23.78 -1.82
CA PRO A 120 -17.72 -24.23 -1.88
C PRO A 120 -17.05 -24.08 -3.26
N VAL A 121 -15.77 -23.71 -3.26
CA VAL A 121 -14.91 -23.61 -4.47
C VAL A 121 -13.56 -24.28 -4.24
N CYS A 122 -12.91 -24.76 -5.30
CA CYS A 122 -11.55 -25.31 -5.26
C CYS A 122 -10.47 -24.24 -5.56
N VAL A 123 -9.21 -24.57 -5.29
CA VAL A 123 -8.07 -23.67 -5.51
C VAL A 123 -7.96 -23.26 -6.97
N GLU A 124 -8.20 -24.17 -7.91
CA GLU A 124 -8.07 -23.92 -9.36
C GLU A 124 -9.10 -22.89 -9.82
N THR A 125 -10.35 -23.01 -9.36
CA THR A 125 -11.42 -22.04 -9.67
C THR A 125 -11.12 -20.68 -9.05
N LEU A 126 -10.63 -20.64 -7.80
CA LEU A 126 -10.26 -19.39 -7.14
C LEU A 126 -9.06 -18.71 -7.83
N ARG A 127 -8.08 -19.51 -8.26
CA ARG A 127 -6.89 -19.05 -9.00
C ARG A 127 -7.26 -18.50 -10.37
N ALA A 128 -8.04 -19.23 -11.17
CA ALA A 128 -8.48 -18.76 -12.49
C ALA A 128 -9.34 -17.47 -12.39
N ALA A 129 -10.13 -17.34 -11.31
CA ALA A 129 -10.86 -16.11 -11.01
C ALA A 129 -9.92 -14.95 -10.63
N LEU A 130 -8.85 -15.22 -9.87
CA LEU A 130 -7.84 -14.21 -9.52
C LEU A 130 -7.06 -13.75 -10.76
N GLU A 131 -6.60 -14.68 -11.60
CA GLU A 131 -5.92 -14.39 -12.88
C GLU A 131 -6.82 -13.56 -13.82
N GLY A 132 -8.11 -13.92 -13.94
CA GLY A 132 -9.08 -13.13 -14.71
C GLY A 132 -9.36 -11.73 -14.14
N VAL A 133 -9.26 -11.56 -12.81
CA VAL A 133 -9.37 -10.24 -12.16
C VAL A 133 -8.09 -9.41 -12.37
N SER A 134 -6.89 -9.99 -12.32
CA SER A 134 -5.64 -9.30 -12.65
C SER A 134 -5.69 -8.72 -14.06
N VAL A 135 -6.05 -9.53 -15.06
CA VAL A 135 -6.19 -9.09 -16.47
C VAL A 135 -7.26 -8.01 -16.64
N ALA A 136 -8.33 -8.02 -15.83
CA ALA A 136 -9.33 -6.94 -15.84
C ALA A 136 -8.80 -5.64 -15.20
N VAL A 137 -7.98 -5.73 -14.16
CA VAL A 137 -7.33 -4.59 -13.49
C VAL A 137 -6.22 -3.99 -14.37
N GLU A 138 -5.39 -4.82 -14.99
CA GLU A 138 -4.35 -4.43 -15.95
C GLU A 138 -4.95 -3.62 -17.10
N ARG A 139 -6.01 -4.13 -17.75
CA ARG A 139 -6.75 -3.41 -18.80
C ARG A 139 -7.37 -2.10 -18.31
N SER A 140 -7.89 -2.08 -17.08
CA SER A 140 -8.45 -0.86 -16.48
C SER A 140 -7.37 0.21 -16.29
N ILE A 141 -6.20 -0.17 -15.77
CA ILE A 141 -5.03 0.70 -15.64
C ILE A 141 -4.58 1.17 -17.03
N ALA A 142 -4.40 0.27 -18.00
CA ALA A 142 -4.00 0.62 -19.36
C ALA A 142 -4.94 1.64 -20.03
N SER A 143 -6.25 1.53 -19.79
CA SER A 143 -7.25 2.48 -20.30
C SER A 143 -7.31 3.82 -19.56
N GLU A 144 -6.83 3.88 -18.31
CA GLU A 144 -6.81 5.09 -17.49
C GLU A 144 -5.46 5.84 -17.58
N MET A 145 -4.36 5.11 -17.79
CA MET A 145 -3.00 5.61 -17.72
C MET A 145 -2.71 6.55 -18.91
N PRO A 146 -2.28 7.80 -18.67
CA PRO A 146 -1.91 8.72 -19.73
C PRO A 146 -0.53 8.40 -20.32
N ASP A 147 -0.19 9.03 -21.44
CA ASP A 147 1.11 8.95 -22.12
C ASP A 147 2.23 9.77 -21.42
N GLN A 148 2.02 10.11 -20.15
CA GLN A 148 2.93 10.90 -19.33
C GLN A 148 2.80 10.44 -17.86
N PHE A 149 3.76 9.63 -17.41
CA PHE A 149 3.74 8.97 -16.11
C PHE A 149 5.15 8.87 -15.52
N GLY A 150 5.29 8.60 -14.24
CA GLY A 150 6.55 8.15 -13.62
C GLY A 150 6.50 6.70 -13.15
N LEU A 151 7.64 6.15 -12.74
CA LEU A 151 7.79 4.76 -12.27
C LEU A 151 8.46 4.68 -10.89
N ILE A 152 8.10 3.65 -10.11
CA ILE A 152 8.71 3.24 -8.81
C ILE A 152 8.53 1.72 -8.72
N LEU A 153 9.47 0.79 -8.74
CA LEU A 153 10.87 0.70 -8.36
C LEU A 153 11.09 0.66 -6.84
N ASP A 154 10.38 -0.28 -6.20
CA ASP A 154 10.74 -0.84 -4.89
C ASP A 154 11.35 -2.22 -5.10
N GLY A 155 12.62 -2.40 -4.73
CA GLY A 155 13.38 -3.63 -4.94
C GLY A 155 13.74 -4.31 -3.62
N TRP A 156 13.47 -5.62 -3.48
CA TRP A 156 13.79 -6.37 -2.27
C TRP A 156 14.24 -7.80 -2.58
N THR A 157 15.20 -8.30 -1.80
CA THR A 157 15.63 -9.70 -1.87
C THR A 157 14.87 -10.54 -0.86
N HIS A 158 14.37 -11.70 -1.29
CA HIS A 158 13.78 -12.71 -0.41
C HIS A 158 14.39 -14.09 -0.71
N MET A 159 14.93 -14.75 0.32
CA MET A 159 15.81 -15.92 0.16
C MET A 159 16.94 -15.64 -0.85
N SER A 160 16.99 -16.37 -1.97
CA SER A 160 17.98 -16.26 -3.04
C SER A 160 17.53 -15.43 -4.24
N GLU A 161 16.33 -14.84 -4.20
CA GLU A 161 15.70 -14.16 -5.34
C GLU A 161 15.56 -12.66 -5.06
N HIS A 162 15.85 -11.83 -6.07
CA HIS A 162 15.54 -10.40 -6.02
C HIS A 162 14.21 -10.13 -6.73
N TYR A 163 13.36 -9.34 -6.10
CA TYR A 163 12.03 -8.98 -6.58
C TYR A 163 11.97 -7.47 -6.84
N LEU A 164 11.44 -7.09 -8.00
CA LEU A 164 11.14 -5.70 -8.35
C LEU A 164 9.62 -5.49 -8.37
N GLY A 165 9.13 -4.62 -7.49
CA GLY A 165 7.80 -4.03 -7.57
C GLY A 165 7.83 -2.78 -8.44
N VAL A 166 7.01 -2.74 -9.48
CA VAL A 166 6.83 -1.59 -10.37
C VAL A 166 5.40 -1.07 -10.25
N PHE A 167 5.28 0.21 -9.93
CA PHE A 167 4.09 1.02 -9.81
C PHE A 167 4.19 2.14 -10.85
N ALA A 168 3.10 2.40 -11.57
CA ALA A 168 2.97 3.64 -12.33
C ALA A 168 2.63 4.80 -11.38
N CYS A 169 2.98 6.03 -11.74
CA CYS A 169 2.59 7.24 -11.03
C CYS A 169 2.08 8.29 -12.02
N TYR A 170 0.78 8.55 -12.01
CA TYR A 170 0.12 9.48 -12.93
C TYR A 170 -1.05 10.21 -12.24
N GLU A 171 -1.65 11.21 -12.89
CA GLU A 171 -2.79 11.96 -12.34
C GLU A 171 -4.04 11.76 -13.20
N VAL A 172 -5.20 11.62 -12.56
CA VAL A 172 -6.52 11.67 -13.21
C VAL A 172 -7.43 12.60 -12.40
N GLY A 173 -7.85 13.70 -13.02
CA GLY A 173 -8.83 14.62 -12.44
C GLY A 173 -8.45 15.20 -11.08
N GLY A 174 -7.22 15.72 -10.93
CA GLY A 174 -6.73 16.29 -9.67
C GLY A 174 -6.33 15.24 -8.62
N LYS A 175 -6.27 13.95 -8.98
CA LYS A 175 -5.94 12.85 -8.06
C LYS A 175 -4.82 11.99 -8.62
N VAL A 176 -3.74 11.89 -7.86
CA VAL A 176 -2.62 10.98 -8.16
C VAL A 176 -3.07 9.53 -7.99
N LYS A 177 -2.72 8.70 -8.97
CA LYS A 177 -2.88 7.26 -9.00
C LYS A 177 -1.51 6.60 -8.93
N THR A 178 -1.39 5.59 -8.07
CA THR A 178 -0.17 4.79 -7.92
C THR A 178 -0.48 3.28 -7.96
N PRO A 179 -1.01 2.74 -9.07
CA PRO A 179 -1.28 1.31 -9.18
C PRO A 179 0.03 0.52 -9.29
N LEU A 180 0.07 -0.66 -8.66
CA LEU A 180 1.08 -1.68 -8.97
C LEU A 180 0.78 -2.19 -10.39
N ILE A 181 1.77 -2.12 -11.28
CA ILE A 181 1.69 -2.59 -12.67
C ILE A 181 2.51 -3.86 -12.90
N CYS A 182 3.50 -4.14 -12.06
CA CYS A 182 4.25 -5.39 -12.09
C CYS A 182 4.82 -5.74 -10.71
N MET A 183 4.92 -7.03 -10.40
CA MET A 183 5.81 -7.55 -9.37
C MET A 183 6.44 -8.83 -9.93
N ALA A 184 7.74 -8.79 -10.20
CA ALA A 184 8.45 -9.90 -10.83
C ALA A 184 9.76 -10.22 -10.08
N PRO A 185 10.18 -11.51 -10.00
CA PRO A 185 11.57 -11.83 -9.72
C PRO A 185 12.43 -11.40 -10.91
N LEU A 186 13.59 -10.81 -10.65
CA LEU A 186 14.58 -10.46 -11.67
C LEU A 186 15.92 -11.14 -11.37
N MET A 187 16.61 -11.52 -12.44
CA MET A 187 17.93 -12.13 -12.39
C MET A 187 18.96 -11.04 -12.05
N ASN A 188 19.46 -11.03 -10.82
CA ASN A 188 20.64 -10.24 -10.47
C ASN A 188 21.87 -10.93 -11.07
N GLU A 189 22.27 -10.52 -12.27
CA GLU A 189 23.61 -10.80 -12.78
C GLU A 189 24.66 -10.06 -11.92
N ALA A 190 25.92 -10.54 -11.96
CA ALA A 190 26.97 -10.07 -11.05
C ALA A 190 27.53 -8.67 -11.36
N ASP A 191 27.00 -8.00 -12.39
CA ASP A 191 27.35 -6.64 -12.79
C ASP A 191 26.11 -5.73 -12.67
N ASP A 192 26.25 -4.63 -11.93
CA ASP A 192 25.20 -3.62 -11.76
C ASP A 192 24.74 -3.05 -13.12
N ASP A 193 25.63 -2.91 -14.10
CA ASP A 193 25.28 -2.41 -15.44
C ASP A 193 24.39 -3.38 -16.20
N LEU A 194 24.66 -4.69 -16.13
CA LEU A 194 23.83 -5.73 -16.74
C LEU A 194 22.46 -5.81 -16.07
N SER A 195 22.39 -5.71 -14.74
CA SER A 195 21.10 -5.65 -14.04
C SER A 195 20.27 -4.42 -14.43
N ALA A 196 20.88 -3.24 -14.57
CA ALA A 196 20.19 -2.02 -14.98
C ALA A 196 19.72 -2.05 -16.45
N LEU A 197 20.48 -2.71 -17.34
CA LEU A 197 20.07 -2.99 -18.71
C LEU A 197 18.90 -3.98 -18.76
N ALA A 198 18.98 -5.10 -18.04
CA ALA A 198 17.90 -6.07 -17.94
C ALA A 198 16.60 -5.47 -17.35
N HIS A 199 16.71 -4.61 -16.33
CA HIS A 199 15.57 -3.86 -15.80
C HIS A 199 14.96 -2.92 -16.86
N ARG A 200 15.79 -2.23 -17.66
CA ARG A 200 15.33 -1.36 -18.75
C ARG A 200 14.61 -2.14 -19.85
N GLU A 201 15.18 -3.26 -20.28
CA GLU A 201 14.62 -4.10 -21.34
C GLU A 201 13.32 -4.76 -20.88
N PHE A 202 13.28 -5.28 -19.65
CA PHE A 202 12.05 -5.77 -19.03
C PHE A 202 10.93 -4.72 -19.03
N LEU A 203 11.23 -3.47 -18.62
CA LEU A 203 10.26 -2.37 -18.66
C LEU A 203 9.86 -1.99 -20.08
N ALA A 204 10.80 -2.00 -21.04
CA ALA A 204 10.56 -1.68 -22.44
C ALA A 204 9.70 -2.73 -23.17
N ASP A 205 9.76 -3.99 -22.76
CA ASP A 205 8.88 -5.06 -23.26
C ASP A 205 7.52 -5.11 -22.54
N MET A 206 7.51 -4.85 -21.22
CA MET A 206 6.31 -4.95 -20.39
C MET A 206 5.32 -3.80 -20.62
N LEU A 207 5.80 -2.55 -20.67
CA LEU A 207 4.93 -1.39 -20.81
C LEU A 207 4.13 -1.38 -22.12
N PRO A 208 4.68 -1.73 -23.31
CA PRO A 208 3.90 -1.76 -24.54
C PRO A 208 2.96 -2.96 -24.62
N ARG A 209 3.41 -4.13 -24.16
CA ARG A 209 2.67 -5.39 -24.22
C ARG A 209 1.44 -5.39 -23.32
N ASP A 210 1.60 -4.94 -22.08
CA ASP A 210 0.58 -5.11 -21.04
C ASP A 210 -0.23 -3.82 -20.82
N PHE A 211 0.36 -2.64 -21.09
CA PHE A 211 -0.26 -1.32 -20.85
C PHE A 211 -0.35 -0.40 -22.08
N GLY A 212 0.21 -0.80 -23.23
CA GLY A 212 0.24 0.03 -24.44
C GLY A 212 1.11 1.29 -24.32
N LYS A 213 2.01 1.36 -23.35
CA LYS A 213 2.88 2.53 -23.06
C LYS A 213 4.31 2.29 -23.47
N GLN A 214 5.01 3.35 -23.87
CA GLN A 214 6.42 3.29 -24.22
C GLN A 214 7.29 3.73 -23.04
N ILE A 215 8.55 3.29 -22.99
CA ILE A 215 9.45 3.62 -21.86
C ILE A 215 9.94 5.09 -21.90
N ASP A 216 9.92 5.73 -23.07
CA ASP A 216 10.25 7.16 -23.28
C ASP A 216 9.12 8.12 -22.87
N GLN A 217 7.89 7.61 -22.71
CA GLN A 217 6.77 8.32 -22.06
C GLN A 217 6.95 8.47 -20.54
N CYS A 218 7.95 7.78 -19.96
CA CYS A 218 8.34 7.94 -18.57
C CYS A 218 8.93 9.35 -18.33
N LEU A 219 8.46 10.02 -17.29
CA LEU A 219 8.85 11.38 -16.92
C LEU A 219 9.92 11.41 -15.81
N PHE A 220 9.95 10.40 -14.95
CA PHE A 220 10.90 10.27 -13.84
C PHE A 220 10.84 8.85 -13.27
N VAL A 221 11.93 8.47 -12.62
CA VAL A 221 11.97 7.32 -11.73
C VAL A 221 11.97 7.84 -10.28
N VAL A 222 11.26 7.16 -9.39
CA VAL A 222 11.50 7.21 -7.94
C VAL A 222 12.09 5.86 -7.56
N GLY A 223 13.02 5.81 -6.62
CA GLY A 223 13.59 4.54 -6.16
C GLY A 223 14.53 4.76 -4.98
N ASP A 224 15.07 3.69 -4.42
CA ASP A 224 16.24 3.84 -3.55
C ASP A 224 17.49 4.18 -4.37
N ASN A 225 18.50 4.77 -3.73
CA ASN A 225 19.64 5.35 -4.44
C ASN A 225 20.75 4.31 -4.67
N CYS A 226 20.38 3.05 -4.94
CA CYS A 226 21.33 2.05 -5.40
C CYS A 226 21.87 2.38 -6.79
N SER A 227 23.01 1.79 -7.14
CA SER A 227 23.66 1.88 -8.45
C SER A 227 22.70 1.52 -9.58
N VAL A 228 21.98 0.39 -9.45
CA VAL A 228 21.02 -0.11 -10.44
C VAL A 228 19.94 0.93 -10.78
N ASN A 229 19.30 1.54 -9.77
CA ASN A 229 18.25 2.55 -9.98
C ASN A 229 18.81 3.86 -10.59
N GLN A 230 20.01 4.30 -10.19
CA GLN A 230 20.68 5.46 -10.78
C GLN A 230 21.04 5.22 -12.25
N ARG A 231 21.58 4.03 -12.55
CA ARG A 231 21.95 3.61 -13.89
C ARG A 231 20.73 3.43 -14.78
N LEU A 232 19.67 2.79 -14.29
CA LEU A 232 18.40 2.62 -14.99
C LEU A 232 17.75 3.98 -15.35
N ALA A 233 17.67 4.91 -14.41
CA ALA A 233 17.16 6.26 -14.68
C ALA A 233 18.01 6.98 -15.77
N SER A 234 19.33 6.81 -15.71
CA SER A 234 20.26 7.34 -16.73
C SER A 234 20.11 6.67 -18.10
N LEU A 235 19.84 5.36 -18.16
CA LEU A 235 19.60 4.60 -19.39
C LEU A 235 18.23 4.87 -20.04
N ILE A 236 17.25 5.32 -19.25
CA ILE A 236 15.95 5.82 -19.73
C ILE A 236 16.04 7.31 -20.10
N GLY A 237 17.00 8.05 -19.53
CA GLY A 237 17.22 9.48 -19.79
C GLY A 237 16.37 10.42 -18.90
N VAL A 238 15.92 9.93 -17.75
CA VAL A 238 14.96 10.63 -16.85
C VAL A 238 15.57 10.88 -15.47
N PRO A 239 15.11 11.90 -14.73
CA PRO A 239 15.59 12.16 -13.37
C PRO A 239 15.18 11.04 -12.40
N LEU A 240 16.05 10.77 -11.43
CA LEU A 240 15.77 9.90 -10.28
C LEU A 240 15.47 10.76 -9.05
N ILE A 241 14.31 10.52 -8.43
CA ILE A 241 13.96 11.05 -7.11
C ILE A 241 14.35 10.01 -6.06
N GLY A 242 15.19 10.40 -5.11
CA GLY A 242 15.78 9.45 -4.16
C GLY A 242 14.89 9.14 -2.96
N CYS A 243 14.75 7.86 -2.61
CA CYS A 243 13.93 7.40 -1.49
C CYS A 243 14.37 8.06 -0.17
N ALA A 244 13.51 8.96 0.34
CA ALA A 244 13.75 9.68 1.57
C ALA A 244 13.96 8.74 2.77
N SER A 245 13.23 7.61 2.82
CA SER A 245 13.39 6.59 3.86
C SER A 245 14.77 5.91 3.81
N HIS A 246 15.36 5.72 2.62
CA HIS A 246 16.72 5.20 2.47
C HIS A 246 17.78 6.23 2.87
N ARG A 247 17.62 7.48 2.44
CA ARG A 247 18.50 8.61 2.83
C ARG A 247 18.50 8.81 4.35
N LEU A 248 17.33 8.72 4.99
CA LEU A 248 17.19 8.75 6.45
C LEU A 248 17.80 7.51 7.13
N ASN A 249 17.69 6.31 6.53
CA ASN A 249 18.37 5.13 7.05
C ASN A 249 19.90 5.27 7.01
N ARG A 250 20.48 5.74 5.88
CA ARG A 250 21.94 5.92 5.72
C ARG A 250 22.52 6.87 6.78
N VAL A 251 21.94 8.06 6.94
CA VAL A 251 22.45 9.06 7.90
C VAL A 251 22.37 8.59 9.36
N VAL A 252 21.29 7.91 9.74
CA VAL A 252 21.13 7.41 11.11
C VAL A 252 22.07 6.25 11.38
N GLN A 253 22.30 5.36 10.41
CA GLN A 253 23.27 4.28 10.58
C GLN A 253 24.70 4.82 10.79
N GLN A 254 25.11 5.89 10.10
CA GLN A 254 26.39 6.56 10.37
C GLN A 254 26.44 7.22 11.76
N ASP A 255 25.37 7.91 12.18
CA ASP A 255 25.27 8.52 13.52
C ASP A 255 25.34 7.46 14.65
N LEU A 256 24.76 6.27 14.43
CA LEU A 256 24.80 5.14 15.36
C LEU A 256 26.19 4.49 15.53
N GLN A 257 27.08 4.54 14.52
CA GLN A 257 28.44 3.96 14.62
C GLN A 257 29.21 4.53 15.82
N SER A 258 29.06 5.83 16.08
CA SER A 258 29.69 6.51 17.24
C SER A 258 29.20 6.03 18.61
N HIS A 259 28.13 5.25 18.66
CA HIS A 259 27.51 4.70 19.87
C HIS A 259 27.63 3.17 19.95
N GLU A 260 28.30 2.51 19.00
CA GLU A 260 28.15 1.07 18.77
C GLU A 260 28.50 0.20 20.00
N ALA A 261 29.54 0.56 20.76
CA ALA A 261 29.89 -0.15 21.99
C ALA A 261 28.78 -0.09 23.07
N ASP A 262 28.09 1.05 23.22
CA ASP A 262 26.95 1.19 24.13
C ASP A 262 25.74 0.39 23.63
N LEU A 263 25.53 0.34 22.31
CA LEU A 263 24.45 -0.41 21.67
C LEU A 263 24.65 -1.92 21.77
N ALA A 264 25.89 -2.39 21.59
CA ALA A 264 26.29 -3.79 21.71
C ALA A 264 26.11 -4.32 23.14
N ALA A 265 26.43 -3.52 24.16
CA ALA A 265 26.17 -3.87 25.56
C ALA A 265 24.67 -4.09 25.83
N VAL A 266 23.80 -3.20 25.35
CA VAL A 266 22.34 -3.41 25.42
C VAL A 266 21.93 -4.64 24.60
N HIS A 267 22.51 -4.86 23.42
CA HIS A 267 22.19 -6.00 22.57
C HIS A 267 22.47 -7.34 23.27
N GLY A 268 23.63 -7.49 23.91
CA GLY A 268 24.00 -8.69 24.68
C GLY A 268 23.03 -8.98 25.83
N LEU A 269 22.70 -7.97 26.64
CA LEU A 269 21.67 -8.08 27.68
C LEU A 269 20.30 -8.48 27.10
N MET A 270 19.90 -7.89 25.97
CA MET A 270 18.60 -8.17 25.35
C MET A 270 18.55 -9.56 24.66
N ILE A 271 19.70 -10.15 24.29
CA ILE A 271 19.83 -11.58 23.99
C ILE A 271 19.63 -12.41 25.27
N LYS A 272 20.37 -12.11 26.35
CA LYS A 272 20.30 -12.86 27.61
C LYS A 272 18.88 -12.94 28.16
N LEU A 273 18.17 -11.81 28.20
CA LEU A 273 16.78 -11.72 28.65
C LEU A 273 15.78 -12.48 27.74
N ARG A 274 16.18 -12.84 26.51
CA ARG A 274 15.38 -13.64 25.57
C ARG A 274 15.53 -15.16 25.80
N THR A 275 16.53 -15.61 26.56
CA THR A 275 16.68 -17.02 26.96
C THR A 275 15.45 -17.53 27.73
N LEU A 276 15.18 -18.84 27.70
CA LEU A 276 13.98 -19.40 28.34
C LEU A 276 13.91 -19.09 29.83
N THR A 277 15.03 -19.25 30.55
CA THR A 277 15.17 -19.01 32.00
C THR A 277 14.92 -17.55 32.35
N GLN A 278 15.66 -16.62 31.74
CA GLN A 278 15.53 -15.19 32.06
C GLN A 278 14.18 -14.62 31.57
N SER A 279 13.66 -15.10 30.44
CA SER A 279 12.32 -14.76 29.98
C SER A 279 11.23 -15.32 30.90
N ALA A 280 11.48 -16.43 31.63
CA ALA A 280 10.57 -16.92 32.66
C ALA A 280 10.59 -16.03 33.92
N LYS A 281 11.78 -15.69 34.45
CA LYS A 281 11.91 -14.72 35.55
C LYS A 281 11.23 -13.39 35.21
N LEU A 282 11.51 -12.84 34.03
CA LEU A 282 10.94 -11.57 33.55
C LEU A 282 9.41 -11.62 33.37
N ARG A 283 8.84 -12.78 32.98
CA ARG A 283 7.38 -12.95 32.84
C ARG A 283 6.61 -12.79 34.16
N LEU A 284 7.25 -13.08 35.30
CA LEU A 284 6.65 -12.89 36.63
C LEU A 284 6.62 -11.40 37.02
N LYS A 285 7.58 -10.61 36.53
CA LYS A 285 7.72 -9.17 36.84
C LYS A 285 7.01 -8.26 35.83
N THR A 286 6.85 -8.67 34.56
CA THR A 286 6.24 -7.82 33.52
C THR A 286 5.66 -8.57 32.30
N SER A 287 4.64 -7.98 31.68
CA SER A 287 4.09 -8.42 30.38
C SER A 287 4.98 -8.03 29.19
N LEU A 288 5.96 -7.15 29.40
CA LEU A 288 6.95 -6.77 28.39
C LEU A 288 7.85 -7.95 28.00
N ARG A 289 8.47 -7.84 26.82
CA ARG A 289 9.42 -8.82 26.26
C ARG A 289 10.66 -8.10 25.73
N PRO A 290 11.84 -8.74 25.66
CA PRO A 290 12.98 -8.18 24.93
C PRO A 290 12.65 -7.90 23.47
N VAL A 291 13.33 -6.93 22.89
CA VAL A 291 13.34 -6.59 21.47
C VAL A 291 14.79 -6.46 21.07
N ILE A 292 15.23 -7.20 20.07
CA ILE A 292 16.63 -7.22 19.62
C ILE A 292 16.71 -6.45 18.30
N ARG A 293 17.77 -5.65 18.12
CA ARG A 293 17.99 -4.93 16.85
C ARG A 293 18.33 -5.89 15.70
N GLN A 294 18.27 -5.35 14.50
CA GLN A 294 18.65 -5.93 13.22
C GLN A 294 19.56 -4.88 12.57
N ASP A 295 20.83 -5.21 12.37
CA ASP A 295 21.86 -4.18 12.19
C ASP A 295 21.67 -3.37 10.89
N THR A 296 20.98 -3.93 9.89
CA THR A 296 20.59 -3.24 8.65
C THR A 296 19.50 -2.17 8.82
N ARG A 297 18.74 -2.15 9.93
CA ARG A 297 17.55 -1.29 10.11
C ARG A 297 17.59 -0.52 11.44
N TRP A 298 17.96 0.77 11.40
CA TRP A 298 18.11 1.63 12.59
C TRP A 298 16.87 1.68 13.51
N SER A 299 15.66 1.57 12.95
CA SER A 299 14.40 1.61 13.72
C SER A 299 14.25 0.43 14.69
N SER A 300 14.93 -0.69 14.43
CA SER A 300 15.03 -1.80 15.36
C SER A 300 15.94 -1.49 16.56
N THR A 301 17.00 -0.69 16.35
CA THR A 301 17.86 -0.15 17.43
C THR A 301 17.08 0.83 18.31
N PHE A 302 16.28 1.71 17.71
CA PHE A 302 15.35 2.57 18.46
C PHE A 302 14.35 1.75 19.29
N ALA A 303 13.73 0.72 18.68
CA ALA A 303 12.80 -0.16 19.38
C ALA A 303 13.47 -0.98 20.50
N MET A 304 14.71 -1.42 20.32
CA MET A 304 15.54 -2.09 21.34
C MET A 304 15.81 -1.15 22.52
N LEU A 305 16.33 0.06 22.29
CA LEU A 305 16.60 1.03 23.36
C LEU A 305 15.33 1.44 24.11
N HIS A 306 14.26 1.77 23.39
CA HIS A 306 12.98 2.12 23.99
C HIS A 306 12.34 0.95 24.78
N ARG A 307 12.67 -0.31 24.44
CA ARG A 307 12.30 -1.48 25.25
C ARG A 307 13.20 -1.64 26.47
N TYR A 308 14.52 -1.56 26.29
CA TYR A 308 15.51 -1.68 27.35
C TYR A 308 15.21 -0.73 28.52
N PHE A 309 14.98 0.56 28.25
CA PHE A 309 14.67 1.54 29.30
C PHE A 309 13.33 1.30 30.04
N LYS A 310 12.42 0.48 29.49
CA LYS A 310 11.19 0.03 30.16
C LYS A 310 11.33 -1.34 30.83
N LEU A 311 12.36 -2.11 30.50
CA LEU A 311 12.69 -3.34 31.22
C LEU A 311 13.56 -3.05 32.45
N LEU A 312 14.36 -1.98 32.44
CA LEU A 312 15.35 -1.64 33.46
C LEU A 312 14.82 -1.57 34.91
N GLU A 313 13.54 -1.24 35.10
CA GLU A 313 12.87 -1.21 36.42
C GLU A 313 12.33 -2.59 36.87
N HIS A 314 12.26 -3.56 35.95
CA HIS A 314 11.82 -4.94 36.16
C HIS A 314 12.98 -5.95 36.17
N LEU A 315 14.21 -5.54 35.84
CA LEU A 315 15.36 -6.44 35.84
C LEU A 315 15.76 -6.79 37.27
N ASP A 316 16.14 -8.05 37.48
CA ASP A 316 16.90 -8.41 38.68
C ASP A 316 18.30 -7.81 38.62
N LYS A 317 18.78 -7.37 39.78
CA LYS A 317 20.15 -6.84 39.96
C LYS A 317 21.02 -7.73 40.84
N ASP A 318 20.37 -8.62 41.59
CA ASP A 318 20.99 -9.59 42.49
C ASP A 318 21.13 -10.97 41.79
N ASP A 319 20.86 -11.01 40.48
CA ASP A 319 21.08 -12.14 39.57
C ASP A 319 22.34 -11.82 38.76
N ASP A 320 23.48 -12.38 39.16
CA ASP A 320 24.81 -12.10 38.55
C ASP A 320 24.78 -12.18 37.02
N ASP A 321 24.07 -13.19 36.54
CA ASP A 321 23.73 -13.56 35.16
C ASP A 321 23.09 -12.41 34.33
N VAL A 322 22.55 -11.40 35.02
CA VAL A 322 21.98 -10.15 34.49
C VAL A 322 22.81 -8.93 34.91
N ALA A 323 23.37 -8.94 36.12
CA ALA A 323 24.18 -7.86 36.68
C ALA A 323 25.46 -7.60 35.88
N GLU A 324 26.19 -8.65 35.47
CA GLU A 324 27.39 -8.55 34.63
C GLU A 324 27.10 -7.87 33.27
N LEU A 325 25.88 -8.04 32.77
CA LEU A 325 25.44 -7.53 31.46
C LEU A 325 24.71 -6.18 31.55
N LEU A 326 24.54 -5.59 32.73
CA LEU A 326 23.86 -4.30 32.90
C LEU A 326 24.75 -3.12 32.44
N PRO A 327 24.34 -2.34 31.42
CA PRO A 327 25.12 -1.19 30.97
C PRO A 327 25.31 -0.13 32.08
N GLY A 328 26.57 0.17 32.41
CA GLY A 328 26.90 1.05 33.54
C GLY A 328 26.33 2.48 33.44
N PRO A 329 26.26 3.25 34.55
CA PRO A 329 25.54 4.54 34.61
C PRO A 329 25.97 5.60 33.57
N VAL A 330 27.22 5.57 33.11
CA VAL A 330 27.73 6.49 32.07
C VAL A 330 27.16 6.14 30.69
N CYS A 331 27.26 4.86 30.29
CA CYS A 331 26.62 4.31 29.10
C CYS A 331 25.11 4.59 29.11
N ASN A 332 24.45 4.31 30.24
CA ASN A 332 23.04 4.58 30.46
C ASN A 332 22.66 6.05 30.21
N ARG A 333 23.50 7.02 30.62
CA ARG A 333 23.29 8.45 30.33
C ARG A 333 23.45 8.79 28.85
N ARG A 334 24.47 8.25 28.17
CA ARG A 334 24.67 8.44 26.71
C ARG A 334 23.49 7.89 25.91
N LEU A 335 23.07 6.66 26.20
CA LEU A 335 21.93 6.01 25.55
C LEU A 335 20.59 6.72 25.80
N ARG A 336 20.37 7.34 26.97
CA ARG A 336 19.20 8.20 27.21
C ARG A 336 19.23 9.50 26.41
N LYS A 337 20.41 10.02 26.06
CA LYS A 337 20.55 11.16 25.13
C LYS A 337 20.23 10.72 23.69
N LEU A 338 20.89 9.65 23.22
CA LEU A 338 20.67 9.07 21.90
C LEU A 338 19.19 8.74 21.64
N LEU A 339 18.50 8.11 22.59
CA LEU A 339 17.08 7.77 22.43
C LEU A 339 16.18 9.01 22.27
N LYS A 340 16.52 10.15 22.89
CA LYS A 340 15.79 11.42 22.70
C LYS A 340 16.07 12.02 21.31
N GLU A 341 17.29 11.92 20.81
CA GLU A 341 17.67 12.40 19.47
C GLU A 341 16.96 11.57 18.39
N LEU A 342 17.00 10.24 18.50
CA LEU A 342 16.32 9.30 17.61
C LEU A 342 14.78 9.42 17.65
N ALA A 343 14.18 9.98 18.71
CA ALA A 343 12.73 10.16 18.77
C ALA A 343 12.19 11.14 17.71
N ASN A 344 13.01 12.12 17.29
CA ASN A 344 12.64 13.02 16.19
C ASN A 344 12.79 12.34 14.82
N VAL A 345 13.85 11.54 14.65
CA VAL A 345 14.06 10.67 13.48
C VAL A 345 12.88 9.70 13.30
N GLU A 346 12.43 9.08 14.38
CA GLU A 346 11.25 8.19 14.43
C GLU A 346 9.93 8.91 14.08
N SER A 347 9.80 10.20 14.41
CA SER A 347 8.65 11.01 14.00
C SER A 347 8.68 11.25 12.49
N VAL A 348 9.82 11.69 11.93
CA VAL A 348 10.00 11.89 10.49
C VAL A 348 9.84 10.59 9.72
N SER A 349 10.45 9.49 10.17
CA SER A 349 10.34 8.17 9.51
C SER A 349 8.90 7.66 9.42
N LYS A 350 8.05 7.98 10.40
CA LYS A 350 6.61 7.63 10.36
C LYS A 350 5.80 8.58 9.48
N ALA A 351 6.24 9.83 9.35
CA ALA A 351 5.63 10.78 8.43
C ALA A 351 5.96 10.42 6.96
N LEU A 352 7.19 9.94 6.69
CA LEU A 352 7.61 9.37 5.40
C LEU A 352 6.86 8.08 5.02
N GLN A 353 6.28 7.36 5.98
CA GLN A 353 5.39 6.20 5.73
C GLN A 353 3.91 6.60 5.48
N GLY A 354 3.63 7.90 5.45
CA GLY A 354 2.33 8.47 5.08
C GLY A 354 2.34 9.06 3.67
N SER A 355 1.28 9.80 3.35
CA SER A 355 1.20 10.61 2.13
C SER A 355 1.99 11.91 2.31
N ALA A 356 3.31 11.84 2.22
CA ALA A 356 4.22 12.99 2.19
C ALA A 356 4.54 13.38 0.74
N ASP A 357 4.69 14.68 0.47
CA ASP A 357 5.25 15.18 -0.80
C ASP A 357 6.72 15.64 -0.63
N LEU A 358 7.39 16.03 -1.72
CA LEU A 358 8.79 16.45 -1.68
C LEU A 358 9.04 17.73 -0.86
N LEU A 359 8.03 18.59 -0.66
CA LEU A 359 8.14 19.77 0.20
C LEU A 359 8.05 19.37 1.68
N ASP A 360 7.09 18.51 2.04
CA ASP A 360 7.01 17.93 3.40
C ASP A 360 8.33 17.21 3.76
N VAL A 361 8.86 16.37 2.86
CA VAL A 361 10.17 15.71 2.99
C VAL A 361 11.29 16.74 3.21
N ARG A 362 11.31 17.82 2.42
CA ARG A 362 12.33 18.87 2.51
C ARG A 362 12.29 19.60 3.85
N GLU A 363 11.11 20.01 4.33
CA GLU A 363 10.95 20.65 5.64
C GLU A 363 11.40 19.74 6.79
N TRP A 364 11.08 18.44 6.72
CA TRP A 364 11.51 17.46 7.72
C TRP A 364 13.01 17.20 7.69
N PHE A 365 13.63 17.20 6.50
CA PHE A 365 15.08 17.07 6.38
C PHE A 365 15.82 18.34 6.82
N ASP A 366 15.32 19.53 6.47
CA ASP A 366 15.90 20.81 6.90
C ASP A 366 15.84 20.97 8.43
N GLY A 367 14.74 20.59 9.07
CA GLY A 367 14.62 20.59 10.53
C GLY A 367 15.54 19.58 11.23
N LEU A 368 15.75 18.39 10.64
CA LEU A 368 16.73 17.41 11.15
C LEU A 368 18.18 17.93 10.99
N ILE A 369 18.51 18.57 9.87
CA ILE A 369 19.82 19.22 9.65
C ILE A 369 20.04 20.35 10.66
N ALA A 370 19.02 21.17 10.93
CA ALA A 370 19.10 22.22 11.95
C ALA A 370 19.33 21.67 13.38
N MET A 371 18.93 20.42 13.66
CA MET A 371 19.24 19.74 14.92
C MET A 371 20.61 19.04 14.93
N LYS A 372 21.04 18.49 13.78
CA LYS A 372 22.30 17.78 13.59
C LYS A 372 22.90 18.17 12.24
N PRO A 373 23.76 19.21 12.15
CA PRO A 373 24.28 19.71 10.88
C PRO A 373 24.99 18.65 10.03
N GLN A 374 25.63 17.66 10.67
CA GLN A 374 26.26 16.53 9.97
C GLN A 374 25.28 15.67 9.15
N TYR A 375 23.96 15.76 9.41
CA TYR A 375 22.96 15.07 8.61
C TYR A 375 22.84 15.63 7.18
N ALA A 376 23.38 16.83 6.92
CA ALA A 376 23.42 17.42 5.58
C ALA A 376 24.06 16.49 4.54
N HIS A 377 25.04 15.65 4.93
CA HIS A 377 25.77 14.75 4.04
C HIS A 377 24.89 13.75 3.26
N TYR A 378 23.67 13.43 3.74
CA TYR A 378 22.67 12.66 2.97
C TYR A 378 21.33 13.39 2.78
N LEU A 379 20.97 14.28 3.72
CA LEU A 379 19.65 14.89 3.75
C LEU A 379 19.58 16.25 3.01
N ALA A 380 20.70 16.88 2.67
CA ALA A 380 20.71 18.15 1.94
C ALA A 380 20.16 18.00 0.50
N PRO A 381 19.65 19.08 -0.14
CA PRO A 381 19.17 19.04 -1.53
C PRO A 381 20.26 18.72 -2.56
N ARG A 382 21.54 18.91 -2.19
CA ARG A 382 22.74 18.68 -3.01
C ARG A 382 23.77 17.81 -2.26
N ALA A 383 23.28 16.87 -1.46
CA ALA A 383 24.11 15.78 -0.92
C ALA A 383 24.53 14.84 -2.06
N ASP A 384 25.71 14.24 -2.00
CA ASP A 384 26.29 13.43 -3.09
C ASP A 384 25.42 12.21 -3.44
N ILE A 385 24.62 11.73 -2.48
CA ILE A 385 23.64 10.66 -2.70
C ILE A 385 22.47 11.07 -3.63
N VAL A 386 22.28 12.36 -3.93
CA VAL A 386 21.14 12.87 -4.72
C VAL A 386 21.48 12.90 -6.21
N HIS A 387 20.96 11.92 -6.95
CA HIS A 387 21.22 11.75 -8.38
C HIS A 387 20.69 12.91 -9.26
N SER A 388 19.57 13.54 -8.89
CA SER A 388 18.94 14.61 -9.71
C SER A 388 18.58 15.84 -8.87
N PRO A 389 19.57 16.55 -8.29
CA PRO A 389 19.37 17.50 -7.20
C PRO A 389 18.64 18.78 -7.62
N ASP A 390 18.87 19.27 -8.84
CA ASP A 390 18.15 20.41 -9.40
C ASP A 390 16.72 20.05 -9.86
N PHE A 391 16.41 18.76 -10.03
CA PHE A 391 15.05 18.27 -10.26
C PHE A 391 14.28 18.15 -8.94
N GLU A 392 14.82 17.49 -7.91
CA GLU A 392 14.23 17.49 -6.56
C GLU A 392 13.98 18.92 -6.06
N SER A 393 14.99 19.80 -6.19
CA SER A 393 14.88 21.22 -5.82
C SER A 393 13.88 21.99 -6.70
N GLY A 394 13.71 21.58 -7.96
CA GLY A 394 12.68 22.09 -8.85
C GLY A 394 11.28 21.77 -8.36
N CYS A 395 11.00 20.50 -8.05
CA CYS A 395 9.73 20.02 -7.53
C CYS A 395 9.35 20.71 -6.22
N VAL A 396 10.28 20.80 -5.26
CA VAL A 396 10.10 21.55 -4.00
C VAL A 396 9.68 23.01 -4.25
N ARG A 397 10.28 23.68 -5.24
CA ARG A 397 9.93 25.07 -5.58
C ARG A 397 8.52 25.21 -6.15
N VAL A 398 8.03 24.24 -6.92
CA VAL A 398 6.63 24.29 -7.44
C VAL A 398 5.63 24.05 -6.32
N LEU A 399 5.90 23.09 -5.43
CA LEU A 399 5.06 22.80 -4.26
C LEU A 399 4.99 24.00 -3.29
N ARG A 400 6.04 24.83 -3.22
CA ARG A 400 6.03 26.15 -2.53
C ARG A 400 5.30 27.26 -3.31
N GLY A 401 4.54 26.94 -4.36
CA GLY A 401 3.79 27.91 -5.17
C GLY A 401 4.63 28.76 -6.13
N ASN A 402 5.95 28.56 -6.25
CA ASN A 402 6.85 29.42 -7.03
C ASN A 402 6.89 29.05 -8.54
N SER A 403 5.72 28.78 -9.10
CA SER A 403 5.49 28.28 -10.47
C SER A 403 5.87 29.25 -11.60
N ASN A 404 6.20 30.49 -11.27
CA ASN A 404 6.41 31.59 -12.21
C ASN A 404 7.81 31.62 -12.86
N ARG A 405 8.74 30.78 -12.43
CA ARG A 405 10.13 30.71 -12.95
C ARG A 405 10.47 29.32 -13.52
N LEU A 406 9.51 28.68 -14.19
CA LEU A 406 9.59 27.30 -14.67
C LEU A 406 9.01 27.18 -16.09
N THR A 407 9.65 26.37 -16.93
CA THR A 407 9.21 26.05 -18.31
C THR A 407 7.93 25.21 -18.30
N ARG A 408 7.19 25.20 -19.42
CA ARG A 408 5.87 24.53 -19.52
C ARG A 408 5.92 23.05 -19.09
N THR A 409 6.94 22.31 -19.54
CA THR A 409 7.19 20.92 -19.14
C THR A 409 7.31 20.77 -17.62
N ARG A 410 8.09 21.65 -16.96
CA ARG A 410 8.33 21.63 -15.51
C ARG A 410 7.07 21.87 -14.64
N ARG A 411 5.93 22.19 -15.23
CA ARG A 411 4.62 22.30 -14.55
C ARG A 411 3.78 21.01 -14.58
N GLN A 412 4.12 20.02 -15.41
CA GLN A 412 3.39 18.74 -15.45
C GLN A 412 3.88 17.77 -14.37
N TYR A 413 5.19 17.73 -14.10
CA TYR A 413 5.77 16.90 -13.03
C TYR A 413 5.30 17.29 -11.62
N SER A 414 4.79 18.52 -11.42
CA SER A 414 4.53 19.10 -10.10
C SER A 414 3.18 18.77 -9.47
N SER A 415 2.21 18.23 -10.23
CA SER A 415 0.92 17.78 -9.66
C SER A 415 0.95 16.33 -9.20
N LEU A 416 2.01 15.60 -9.56
CA LEU A 416 2.29 14.26 -9.07
C LEU A 416 2.85 14.36 -7.64
N SER A 417 1.94 14.29 -6.67
CA SER A 417 2.22 14.12 -5.24
C SER A 417 2.96 12.79 -5.00
N LEU A 418 4.29 12.87 -5.10
CA LEU A 418 5.25 11.78 -5.01
C LEU A 418 5.27 11.13 -3.62
N GLN A 419 4.37 10.17 -3.40
CA GLN A 419 4.35 9.36 -2.19
C GLN A 419 5.66 8.58 -2.06
N VAL A 420 6.42 8.84 -1.00
CA VAL A 420 7.64 8.10 -0.66
C VAL A 420 7.27 6.65 -0.37
N LEU A 421 7.64 5.72 -1.26
CA LEU A 421 7.31 4.31 -1.03
C LEU A 421 8.10 3.72 0.15
N GLN A 422 7.35 3.17 1.09
CA GLN A 422 7.59 1.83 1.60
C GLN A 422 6.28 1.04 1.52
N PRO A 423 6.30 -0.26 1.17
CA PRO A 423 5.14 -1.12 1.37
C PRO A 423 4.71 -1.08 2.82
N ARG A 424 3.40 -0.97 3.07
CA ARG A 424 2.87 -1.04 4.43
C ARG A 424 3.12 -2.43 5.00
N PRO A 425 3.87 -2.61 6.10
CA PRO A 425 3.91 -3.89 6.78
C PRO A 425 2.50 -4.25 7.26
N ASN A 426 2.10 -5.49 7.00
CA ASN A 426 0.70 -5.90 7.06
C ASN A 426 0.09 -5.66 8.46
N ARG A 427 -1.13 -5.10 8.52
CA ARG A 427 -1.63 -4.40 9.72
C ARG A 427 -2.27 -5.33 10.77
N THR A 428 -1.59 -6.42 11.11
CA THR A 428 -2.07 -7.41 12.10
C THR A 428 -1.47 -7.17 13.49
N THR A 429 -2.34 -7.14 14.51
CA THR A 429 -2.02 -7.10 15.96
C THR A 429 -1.30 -5.84 16.52
N LYS A 430 -2.07 -4.78 16.78
CA LYS A 430 -2.04 -4.04 18.08
C LYS A 430 -3.25 -3.11 18.23
N ARG A 431 -3.90 -3.16 19.39
CA ARG A 431 -4.86 -2.12 19.83
C ARG A 431 -4.12 -0.78 19.90
N ALA A 432 -4.62 0.23 19.18
CA ALA A 432 -4.03 1.56 19.18
C ALA A 432 -4.45 2.35 20.43
N HIS A 433 -3.59 2.42 21.44
CA HIS A 433 -3.62 3.55 22.37
C HIS A 433 -3.11 4.79 21.64
N ARG A 434 -4.01 5.74 21.34
CA ARG A 434 -3.69 7.03 20.73
C ARG A 434 -2.94 7.93 21.74
N SER A 435 -1.61 7.88 21.76
CA SER A 435 -0.80 8.87 22.47
C SER A 435 -0.67 10.15 21.64
N SER A 436 -1.39 11.21 22.06
CA SER A 436 -1.54 12.49 21.35
C SER A 436 -0.23 13.31 21.16
N SER A 437 0.88 12.92 21.81
CA SER A 437 2.14 13.67 21.81
C SER A 437 3.00 13.55 20.55
N ALA A 438 2.99 12.38 19.87
CA ALA A 438 4.02 12.05 18.87
C ALA A 438 3.93 12.84 17.54
N PHE A 439 2.75 13.43 17.23
CA PHE A 439 2.51 14.16 15.98
C PHE A 439 2.98 15.64 16.04
N LYS A 440 3.39 16.12 17.22
CA LYS A 440 3.61 17.55 17.47
C LYS A 440 4.89 18.13 16.87
N SER A 441 5.96 17.34 16.68
CA SER A 441 7.23 17.85 16.13
C SER A 441 7.15 18.12 14.63
N ALA A 442 6.86 17.09 13.82
CA ALA A 442 6.73 17.24 12.36
C ALA A 442 5.65 18.27 11.97
N GLY A 443 4.50 18.29 12.66
CA GLY A 443 3.46 19.30 12.45
C GLY A 443 3.85 20.72 12.90
N SER A 444 4.74 20.87 13.89
CA SER A 444 5.23 22.18 14.34
C SER A 444 6.14 22.84 13.30
N TRP A 445 6.97 22.05 12.60
CA TRP A 445 7.85 22.59 11.56
C TRP A 445 7.05 23.14 10.36
N ARG A 446 6.06 22.37 9.88
CA ARG A 446 5.12 22.76 8.82
C ARG A 446 4.22 23.95 9.16
N ASN A 447 3.91 24.15 10.45
CA ASN A 447 3.16 25.31 10.91
C ASN A 447 4.04 26.55 11.07
N LYS A 448 5.34 26.39 11.40
CA LYS A 448 6.28 27.52 11.51
C LYS A 448 6.62 28.14 10.16
N SER A 449 6.83 27.35 9.10
CA SER A 449 7.12 27.88 7.77
C SER A 449 5.97 28.72 7.21
N ARG A 450 4.72 28.30 7.46
CA ARG A 450 3.50 29.02 7.07
C ARG A 450 3.23 30.32 7.84
N SER A 451 3.95 30.58 8.94
CA SER A 451 3.87 31.84 9.69
C SER A 451 4.91 32.88 9.27
N THR A 452 5.68 32.62 8.21
CA THR A 452 6.81 33.46 7.74
C THR A 452 6.83 33.64 6.22
N CYS A 453 5.68 33.63 5.57
CA CYS A 453 5.46 34.00 4.15
C CYS A 453 4.34 35.03 4.06
#